data_AF-A0A0B7KHP7-F1
#
_entry.id   AF-A0A0B7KHP7-F1
#
_cell.length_a   1.000
_cell.length_b   1.000
_cell.length_c   1.000
_cell.angle_alpha   90.00
_cell.angle_beta   90.00
_cell.angle_gamma   90.00
#
_symmetry.space_group_name_H-M   'P 1'
#
loop_
_entity.id
_entity.type
_entity.pdbx_description
1 polymer ?
#
loop_
_entity_poly.entity_id
_entity_poly.type
_entity_poly.pdbx_seq_one_letter_code
_entity_poly.pdbx_strand_id
1 'polypeptide(L)'
;MAIAYGESLSEPRTDHTAEAYSQYATNLLIQRIQAGVAKADNISPIVLTMTVSARLMGNDSLWNMHINGLVAIIKERRQQNKLELLPWLCDVLILDAVNYILGYPRVYHCTLIDALENTSQSLSEVARISDDLIKMRELIDLHLLNHKHTDQNRIVSQIDVLSIKLFNEAEILLTDGKPNVRVFAICVELLLKLLWPPLELQSQEKIANLVSNLKTNMNQIPFKPCGIYNDFTSCPIMLGAVSGVKDTPARQWCVNTLKTALAGIRLRGWGEPLTILEKWLKKESMPMEDIRGLWKEVADGEVPLEDELAGMCVSPFSRLSPPT
;
A
#
# COMPACT_ATOMS: atom_id res chain seq x y z
N MET A 1 -11.34 11.56 59.82
CA MET A 1 -10.93 12.55 58.80
C MET A 1 -9.62 12.07 58.19
N ALA A 2 -9.68 11.46 57.00
CA ALA A 2 -8.61 11.37 56.00
C ALA A 2 -9.25 10.71 54.77
N ILE A 3 -9.42 11.49 53.70
CA ILE A 3 -9.87 11.06 52.37
C ILE A 3 -8.69 11.36 51.44
N ALA A 4 -8.23 10.35 50.71
CA ALA A 4 -7.30 10.51 49.59
C ALA A 4 -8.06 10.26 48.29
N TYR A 5 -8.06 11.27 47.43
CA TYR A 5 -8.72 11.32 46.14
C TYR A 5 -7.93 10.53 45.09
N GLY A 6 -8.67 9.85 44.21
CA GLY A 6 -8.16 9.33 42.95
C GLY A 6 -8.02 10.43 41.91
N GLU A 7 -6.95 10.35 41.12
CA GLU A 7 -6.83 11.04 39.84
C GLU A 7 -7.01 10.02 38.72
N SER A 8 -7.99 10.31 37.86
CA SER A 8 -8.24 9.59 36.62
C SER A 8 -7.12 9.90 35.63
N LEU A 9 -6.47 8.86 35.11
CA LEU A 9 -5.61 8.95 33.92
C LEU A 9 -6.48 9.35 32.72
N SER A 10 -6.42 10.62 32.35
CA SER A 10 -7.04 11.17 31.15
C SER A 10 -6.37 10.59 29.89
N GLU A 11 -7.19 10.14 28.94
CA GLU A 11 -6.78 9.71 27.60
C GLU A 11 -5.92 10.77 26.88
N PRO A 12 -4.92 10.38 26.05
CA PRO A 12 -4.12 11.36 25.32
C PRO A 12 -4.90 11.92 24.13
N ARG A 13 -5.09 13.25 24.11
CA ARG A 13 -5.56 14.05 22.97
C ARG A 13 -4.59 13.96 21.80
N THR A 14 -4.75 13.00 20.91
CA THR A 14 -3.87 12.77 19.74
C THR A 14 -4.32 13.51 18.47
N ASP A 15 -5.59 13.89 18.36
CA ASP A 15 -6.12 14.51 17.13
C ASP A 15 -5.56 15.93 16.87
N HIS A 16 -5.38 16.73 17.92
CA HIS A 16 -4.91 18.12 17.78
C HIS A 16 -3.46 18.25 17.29
N THR A 17 -2.61 17.23 17.49
CA THR A 17 -1.22 17.28 17.05
C THR A 17 -1.08 16.90 15.59
N ALA A 18 -1.83 15.90 15.10
CA ALA A 18 -1.82 15.49 13.70
C ALA A 18 -2.35 16.60 12.77
N GLU A 19 -3.45 17.26 13.16
CA GLU A 19 -3.98 18.41 12.43
C GLU A 19 -2.98 19.57 12.39
N ALA A 20 -2.33 19.88 13.52
CA ALA A 20 -1.32 20.93 13.60
C ALA A 20 -0.10 20.64 12.71
N TYR A 21 0.40 19.40 12.67
CA TYR A 21 1.51 19.01 11.79
C TYR A 21 1.11 19.05 10.31
N SER A 22 -0.11 18.61 9.97
CA SER A 22 -0.64 18.70 8.60
C SER A 22 -0.76 20.16 8.14
N GLN A 23 -1.28 21.02 9.00
CA GLN A 23 -1.41 22.46 8.72
C GLN A 23 -0.05 23.15 8.62
N TYR A 24 0.91 22.79 9.48
CA TYR A 24 2.29 23.26 9.39
C TYR A 24 2.96 22.83 8.07
N ALA A 25 2.83 21.56 7.68
CA ALA A 25 3.38 21.05 6.42
C ALA A 25 2.78 21.77 5.21
N THR A 26 1.46 22.01 5.24
CA THR A 26 0.74 22.77 4.21
C THR A 26 1.26 24.21 4.12
N ASN A 27 1.39 24.89 5.25
CA ASN A 27 1.89 26.27 5.30
C ASN A 27 3.34 26.37 4.82
N LEU A 28 4.19 25.42 5.21
CA LEU A 28 5.59 25.36 4.76
C LEU A 28 5.68 25.14 3.24
N LEU A 29 4.80 24.30 2.68
CA LEU A 29 4.69 24.11 1.23
C LEU A 29 4.29 25.38 0.51
N ILE A 30 3.24 26.06 0.98
CA ILE A 30 2.76 27.33 0.42
C ILE A 30 3.90 28.35 0.42
N GLN A 31 4.60 28.51 1.55
CA GLN A 31 5.74 29.42 1.67
C GLN A 31 6.86 29.07 0.69
N ARG A 32 7.21 27.80 0.55
CA ARG A 32 8.28 27.37 -0.37
C ARG A 32 7.91 27.57 -1.83
N ILE A 33 6.65 27.32 -2.20
CA ILE A 33 6.12 27.59 -3.55
C ILE A 33 6.18 29.10 -3.83
N GLN A 34 5.64 29.92 -2.92
CA GLN A 34 5.61 31.38 -3.05
C GLN A 34 7.01 32.00 -3.12
N ALA A 35 7.98 31.43 -2.41
CA ALA A 35 9.36 31.91 -2.42
C ALA A 35 10.11 31.56 -3.73
N GLY A 36 9.54 30.76 -4.63
CA GLY A 36 10.23 30.29 -5.85
C GLY A 36 11.44 29.37 -5.57
N VAL A 37 11.67 29.00 -4.31
CA VAL A 37 12.78 28.14 -3.86
C VAL A 37 12.43 26.65 -3.98
N ALA A 38 11.14 26.33 -4.09
CA ALA A 38 10.70 24.96 -4.24
C ALA A 38 11.04 24.42 -5.64
N LYS A 39 12.17 23.71 -5.76
CA LYS A 39 12.35 22.78 -6.87
C LYS A 39 11.26 21.73 -6.78
N ALA A 40 10.53 21.51 -7.88
CA ALA A 40 9.43 20.53 -7.96
C ALA A 40 9.81 19.14 -7.39
N ASP A 41 11.09 18.77 -7.46
CA ASP A 41 11.67 17.52 -6.94
C ASP A 41 11.47 17.36 -5.43
N ASN A 42 11.47 18.47 -4.67
CA ASN A 42 11.27 18.47 -3.22
C ASN A 42 9.79 18.61 -2.82
N ILE A 43 8.92 19.01 -3.75
CA ILE A 43 7.49 19.19 -3.50
C ILE A 43 6.76 17.86 -3.65
N SER A 44 7.11 17.06 -4.68
CA SER A 44 6.39 15.81 -5.00
C SER A 44 6.31 14.81 -3.83
N PRO A 45 7.39 14.53 -3.06
CA PRO A 45 7.28 13.62 -1.91
C PRO A 45 6.37 14.15 -0.78
N ILE A 46 6.32 15.47 -0.59
CA ILE A 46 5.47 16.09 0.43
C ILE A 46 4.01 16.00 0.00
N VAL A 47 3.70 16.39 -1.25
CA VAL A 47 2.35 16.28 -1.78
C VAL A 47 1.89 14.83 -1.77
N LEU A 48 2.77 13.87 -2.11
CA LEU A 48 2.48 12.45 -2.02
C LEU A 48 2.11 12.01 -0.58
N THR A 49 2.85 12.49 0.42
CA THR A 49 2.56 12.20 1.84
C THR A 49 1.20 12.78 2.22
N MET A 50 0.89 14.00 1.80
CA MET A 50 -0.42 14.62 2.04
C MET A 50 -1.55 13.87 1.33
N THR A 51 -1.32 13.40 0.10
CA THR A 51 -2.26 12.54 -0.64
C THR A 51 -2.59 11.29 0.19
N VAL A 52 -1.58 10.59 0.69
CA VAL A 52 -1.77 9.40 1.55
C VAL A 52 -2.59 9.76 2.79
N SER A 53 -2.23 10.84 3.50
CA SER A 53 -2.95 11.29 4.69
C SER A 53 -4.42 11.61 4.40
N ALA A 54 -4.70 12.35 3.33
CA ALA A 54 -6.06 12.70 2.93
C ALA A 54 -6.90 11.44 2.63
N ARG A 55 -6.31 10.45 1.97
CA ARG A 55 -6.99 9.18 1.66
C ARG A 55 -7.30 8.37 2.91
N LEU A 56 -6.38 8.32 3.87
CA LEU A 56 -6.61 7.64 5.16
C LEU A 56 -7.73 8.27 5.98
N MET A 57 -7.85 9.60 5.92
CA MET A 57 -8.94 10.34 6.57
C MET A 57 -10.28 10.16 5.86
N GLY A 58 -10.33 9.44 4.73
CA GLY A 58 -11.53 9.32 3.90
C GLY A 58 -11.95 10.66 3.26
N ASN A 59 -11.03 11.63 3.15
CA ASN A 59 -11.32 12.92 2.54
C ASN A 59 -10.99 12.87 1.04
N ASP A 60 -11.91 12.30 0.27
CA ASP A 60 -11.74 12.09 -1.18
C ASP A 60 -11.58 13.41 -1.95
N SER A 61 -12.23 14.49 -1.49
CA SER A 61 -12.07 15.81 -2.12
C SER A 61 -10.63 16.32 -1.98
N LEU A 62 -10.05 16.22 -0.78
CA LEU A 62 -8.68 16.66 -0.52
C LEU A 62 -7.66 15.73 -1.21
N TRP A 63 -7.92 14.42 -1.20
CA TRP A 63 -7.12 13.45 -1.93
C TRP A 63 -7.06 13.77 -3.42
N ASN A 64 -8.21 13.98 -4.07
CA ASN A 64 -8.29 14.36 -5.48
C ASN A 64 -7.59 15.69 -5.77
N MET A 65 -7.68 16.67 -4.86
CA MET A 65 -6.95 17.93 -4.98
C MET A 65 -5.43 17.71 -5.01
N HIS A 66 -4.90 16.85 -4.13
CA HIS A 66 -3.47 16.54 -4.11
C HIS A 66 -3.01 15.72 -5.32
N ILE A 67 -3.83 14.76 -5.78
CA ILE A 67 -3.60 14.03 -7.04
C ILE A 67 -3.50 15.01 -8.22
N ASN A 68 -4.46 15.92 -8.36
CA ASN A 68 -4.45 16.92 -9.43
C ASN A 68 -3.24 17.86 -9.35
N GLY A 69 -2.80 18.22 -8.13
CA GLY A 69 -1.57 18.97 -7.90
C GLY A 69 -0.34 18.23 -8.40
N LEU A 70 -0.21 16.94 -8.11
CA LEU A 70 0.87 16.09 -8.63
C LEU A 70 0.84 16.01 -10.16
N VAL A 71 -0.33 15.84 -10.76
CA VAL A 71 -0.51 15.83 -12.23
C VAL A 71 -0.05 17.15 -12.85
N ALA A 72 -0.42 18.29 -12.24
CA ALA A 72 -0.02 19.61 -12.71
C ALA A 72 1.51 19.77 -12.68
N ILE A 73 2.16 19.34 -11.59
CA ILE A 73 3.63 19.34 -11.47
C ILE A 73 4.26 18.49 -12.59
N ILE A 74 3.75 17.28 -12.84
CA ILE A 74 4.28 16.40 -13.89
C ILE A 74 4.14 17.07 -15.28
N LYS A 75 2.99 17.67 -15.57
CA LYS A 75 2.72 18.35 -16.84
C LYS A 75 3.63 19.57 -17.04
N GLU A 76 3.78 20.42 -16.03
CA GLU A 76 4.65 21.59 -16.09
C GLU A 76 6.10 21.18 -16.37
N ARG A 77 6.58 20.12 -15.71
CA ARG A 77 7.94 19.60 -15.92
C ARG A 77 8.16 19.07 -17.33
N ARG A 78 7.16 18.38 -17.89
CA ARG A 78 7.18 17.93 -19.28
C ARG A 78 7.27 19.10 -20.25
N GLN A 79 6.50 20.17 -20.02
CA GLN A 79 6.57 21.40 -20.82
C GLN A 79 7.96 22.07 -20.76
N GLN A 80 8.67 21.91 -19.63
CA GLN A 80 10.04 22.39 -19.46
C GLN A 80 11.11 21.41 -20.00
N ASN A 81 10.73 20.33 -20.68
CA ASN A 81 11.61 19.24 -21.15
C ASN A 81 12.43 18.57 -20.03
N LYS A 82 11.97 18.62 -18.78
CA LYS A 82 12.64 18.00 -17.63
C LYS A 82 12.10 16.59 -17.36
N LEU A 83 12.31 15.71 -18.34
CA LEU A 83 11.76 14.34 -18.39
C LEU A 83 12.43 13.34 -17.44
N GLU A 84 13.64 13.63 -16.95
CA GLU A 84 14.41 12.75 -16.06
C GLU A 84 13.78 12.52 -14.68
N LEU A 85 12.69 13.23 -14.37
CA LEU A 85 12.13 13.31 -13.04
C LEU A 85 10.76 12.66 -13.03
N LEU A 86 10.74 11.40 -12.61
CA LEU A 86 10.44 10.97 -11.25
C LEU A 86 10.45 9.42 -11.25
N PRO A 87 11.58 8.74 -11.55
CA PRO A 87 11.60 7.27 -11.62
C PRO A 87 11.06 6.63 -10.34
N TRP A 88 11.40 7.24 -9.19
CA TRP A 88 10.89 6.84 -7.89
C TRP A 88 9.37 6.94 -7.76
N LEU A 89 8.70 7.87 -8.45
CA LEU A 89 7.23 7.99 -8.42
C LEU A 89 6.60 6.85 -9.21
N CYS A 90 7.15 6.50 -10.37
CA CYS A 90 6.74 5.29 -11.09
C CYS A 90 6.94 4.06 -10.20
N ASP A 91 8.06 3.98 -9.48
CA ASP A 91 8.33 2.85 -8.59
C ASP A 91 7.33 2.76 -7.43
N VAL A 92 7.00 3.90 -6.82
CA VAL A 92 5.96 3.99 -5.80
C VAL A 92 4.60 3.55 -6.36
N LEU A 93 4.21 4.04 -7.53
CA LEU A 93 2.92 3.70 -8.16
C LEU A 93 2.84 2.23 -8.54
N ILE A 94 3.95 1.62 -8.99
CA ILE A 94 4.00 0.18 -9.28
C ILE A 94 3.74 -0.64 -8.00
N LEU A 95 4.40 -0.28 -6.89
CA LEU A 95 4.16 -0.94 -5.60
C LEU A 95 2.74 -0.70 -5.10
N ASP A 96 2.21 0.49 -5.37
CA ASP A 96 0.90 0.89 -4.92
C ASP A 96 -0.26 0.31 -5.73
N ALA A 97 0.01 -0.19 -6.94
CA ALA A 97 -0.98 -0.83 -7.78
C ALA A 97 -1.67 -2.01 -7.08
N VAL A 98 -0.93 -2.80 -6.28
CA VAL A 98 -1.50 -3.90 -5.47
C VAL A 98 -2.46 -3.36 -4.40
N ASN A 99 -2.13 -2.22 -3.78
CA ASN A 99 -3.03 -1.56 -2.84
C ASN A 99 -4.31 -1.11 -3.54
N TYR A 100 -4.19 -0.49 -4.72
CA TYR A 100 -5.33 -0.08 -5.54
C TYR A 100 -6.23 -1.24 -5.94
N ILE A 101 -5.66 -2.35 -6.43
CA ILE A 101 -6.41 -3.56 -6.77
C ILE A 101 -7.22 -4.03 -5.56
N LEU A 102 -6.64 -4.03 -4.36
CA LEU A 102 -7.32 -4.47 -3.14
C LEU A 102 -8.20 -3.40 -2.47
N GLY A 103 -8.23 -2.17 -2.99
CA GLY A 103 -9.01 -1.06 -2.42
C GLY A 103 -8.38 -0.38 -1.21
N TYR A 104 -7.08 -0.60 -0.96
CA TYR A 104 -6.36 0.04 0.14
C TYR A 104 -6.12 1.55 -0.11
N PRO A 105 -6.20 2.39 0.94
CA PRO A 105 -6.14 3.84 0.82
C PRO A 105 -4.71 4.35 0.57
N ARG A 106 -4.37 4.65 -0.69
CA ARG A 106 -3.03 5.12 -1.07
C ARG A 106 -3.05 6.19 -2.20
N VAL A 107 -2.09 6.16 -3.11
CA VAL A 107 -1.74 7.25 -4.04
C VAL A 107 -1.99 6.92 -5.51
N TYR A 108 -2.11 5.63 -5.84
CA TYR A 108 -2.40 5.16 -7.18
C TYR A 108 -3.71 5.76 -7.68
N HIS A 109 -3.64 6.37 -8.86
CA HIS A 109 -4.78 7.01 -9.50
C HIS A 109 -4.58 7.02 -11.02
N CYS A 110 -5.61 6.69 -11.79
CA CYS A 110 -5.54 6.61 -13.25
C CYS A 110 -5.01 7.90 -13.89
N THR A 111 -5.46 9.08 -13.44
CA THR A 111 -4.97 10.37 -13.96
C THR A 111 -3.48 10.61 -13.72
N LEU A 112 -2.88 10.03 -12.67
CA LEU A 112 -1.43 10.05 -12.49
C LEU A 112 -0.73 9.11 -13.46
N ILE A 113 -1.30 7.93 -13.70
CA ILE A 113 -0.78 6.99 -14.70
C ILE A 113 -0.80 7.63 -16.09
N ASP A 114 -1.90 8.24 -16.50
CA ASP A 114 -2.01 8.95 -17.78
C ASP A 114 -0.99 10.09 -17.88
N ALA A 115 -0.83 10.84 -16.79
CA ALA A 115 0.19 11.88 -16.70
C ALA A 115 1.63 11.32 -16.77
N LEU A 116 1.84 10.01 -16.61
CA LEU A 116 3.12 9.31 -16.62
C LEU A 116 3.26 8.29 -17.77
N GLU A 117 2.26 8.14 -18.65
CA GLU A 117 2.11 7.03 -19.63
C GLU A 117 3.35 6.79 -20.53
N ASN A 118 4.09 7.86 -20.86
CA ASN A 118 5.29 7.80 -21.70
C ASN A 118 6.62 7.77 -20.91
N THR A 119 6.55 7.62 -19.59
CA THR A 119 7.72 7.69 -18.70
C THR A 119 8.23 6.31 -18.31
N SER A 120 7.39 5.27 -18.30
CA SER A 120 7.80 3.91 -17.92
C SER A 120 6.92 2.84 -18.54
N GLN A 121 7.48 2.03 -19.44
CA GLN A 121 6.80 0.87 -20.03
C GLN A 121 6.26 -0.08 -18.95
N SER A 122 7.07 -0.40 -17.94
CA SER A 122 6.65 -1.29 -16.84
C SER A 122 5.46 -0.71 -16.05
N LEU A 123 5.30 0.63 -15.98
CA LEU A 123 4.17 1.23 -15.27
C LEU A 123 2.87 1.05 -16.08
N SER A 124 2.95 1.24 -17.39
CA SER A 124 1.81 1.03 -18.29
C SER A 124 1.36 -0.44 -18.31
N GLU A 125 2.31 -1.38 -18.30
CA GLU A 125 2.02 -2.81 -18.18
C GLU A 125 1.36 -3.16 -16.85
N VAL A 126 1.91 -2.65 -15.74
CA VAL A 126 1.33 -2.81 -14.39
C VAL A 126 -0.08 -2.25 -14.31
N ALA A 127 -0.33 -1.07 -14.90
CA ALA A 127 -1.67 -0.47 -14.93
C ALA A 127 -2.67 -1.36 -15.69
N ARG A 128 -2.31 -1.82 -16.89
CA ARG A 128 -3.15 -2.73 -17.67
C ARG A 128 -3.47 -4.04 -16.93
N ILE A 129 -2.47 -4.66 -16.29
CA ILE A 129 -2.66 -5.88 -15.49
C ILE A 129 -3.54 -5.60 -14.27
N SER A 130 -3.42 -4.41 -13.67
CA SER A 130 -4.26 -4.00 -12.54
C SER A 130 -5.73 -3.90 -12.93
N ASP A 131 -6.03 -3.33 -14.10
CA ASP A 131 -7.40 -3.26 -14.64
C ASP A 131 -7.97 -4.65 -14.92
N ASP A 132 -7.17 -5.54 -15.52
CA ASP A 132 -7.56 -6.94 -15.76
C ASP A 132 -7.83 -7.69 -14.43
N LEU A 133 -7.03 -7.48 -13.38
CA LEU A 133 -7.26 -8.05 -12.05
C LEU A 133 -8.53 -7.50 -11.38
N ILE A 134 -8.80 -6.20 -11.52
CA ILE A 134 -10.03 -5.60 -10.99
C ILE A 134 -11.25 -6.21 -11.68
N LYS A 135 -11.21 -6.33 -13.01
CA LYS A 135 -12.26 -6.98 -13.80
C LYS A 135 -12.46 -8.44 -13.39
N MET A 136 -11.37 -9.18 -13.15
CA MET A 136 -11.46 -10.56 -12.66
C MET A 136 -12.18 -10.64 -11.31
N ARG A 137 -11.84 -9.75 -10.38
CA ARG A 137 -12.51 -9.68 -9.06
C ARG A 137 -13.99 -9.37 -9.18
N GLU A 138 -14.37 -8.46 -10.07
CA GLU A 138 -15.79 -8.14 -10.33
C GLU A 138 -16.55 -9.34 -10.89
N LEU A 139 -15.92 -10.14 -11.76
CA LEU A 139 -16.52 -11.39 -12.27
C LEU A 139 -16.67 -12.44 -11.16
N ILE A 140 -15.70 -12.55 -10.26
CA ILE A 140 -15.76 -13.45 -9.10
C ILE A 140 -16.87 -12.99 -8.14
N ASP A 141 -16.93 -11.70 -7.80
CA ASP A 141 -17.99 -11.11 -6.99
C ASP A 141 -19.37 -11.42 -7.62
N LEU A 142 -19.50 -11.23 -8.94
CA LEU A 142 -20.72 -11.56 -9.67
C LEU A 142 -21.07 -13.05 -9.58
N HIS A 143 -20.08 -13.94 -9.69
CA HIS A 143 -20.27 -15.40 -9.58
C HIS A 143 -20.76 -15.81 -8.19
N LEU A 144 -20.16 -15.24 -7.13
CA LEU A 144 -20.50 -15.53 -5.73
C LEU A 144 -21.89 -14.98 -5.36
N LEU A 145 -22.23 -13.77 -5.80
CA LEU A 145 -23.52 -13.14 -5.47
C LEU A 145 -24.69 -13.76 -6.24
N ASN A 146 -24.47 -14.23 -7.48
CA ASN A 146 -25.53 -14.68 -8.39
C ASN A 146 -25.59 -16.20 -8.55
N HIS A 147 -25.67 -16.92 -7.43
CA HIS A 147 -25.77 -18.39 -7.42
C HIS A 147 -26.95 -19.00 -8.21
N LYS A 148 -27.91 -18.19 -8.69
CA LYS A 148 -29.18 -18.65 -9.30
C LYS A 148 -29.38 -18.31 -10.78
N HIS A 149 -28.41 -17.70 -11.45
CA HIS A 149 -28.57 -17.26 -12.85
C HIS A 149 -28.00 -18.24 -13.89
N THR A 150 -28.66 -18.31 -15.04
CA THR A 150 -28.38 -19.25 -16.15
C THR A 150 -27.02 -19.06 -16.83
N ASP A 151 -26.31 -17.95 -16.58
CA ASP A 151 -25.06 -17.58 -17.28
C ASP A 151 -23.77 -17.92 -16.49
N GLN A 152 -23.85 -18.76 -15.45
CA GLN A 152 -22.70 -19.08 -14.59
C GLN A 152 -21.52 -19.70 -15.35
N ASN A 153 -21.78 -20.63 -16.27
CA ASN A 153 -20.71 -21.28 -17.03
C ASN A 153 -19.92 -20.28 -17.88
N ARG A 154 -20.59 -19.24 -18.40
CA ARG A 154 -19.93 -18.18 -19.17
C ARG A 154 -19.08 -17.29 -18.27
N ILE A 155 -19.54 -16.99 -17.06
CA ILE A 155 -18.77 -16.21 -16.08
C ILE A 155 -17.52 -16.99 -15.68
N VAL A 156 -17.66 -18.27 -15.32
CA VAL A 156 -16.52 -19.15 -14.98
C VAL A 156 -15.51 -19.21 -16.12
N SER A 157 -15.97 -19.44 -17.36
CA SER A 157 -15.08 -19.44 -18.53
C SER A 157 -14.35 -18.11 -18.74
N GLN A 158 -14.99 -16.97 -18.48
CA GLN A 158 -14.33 -15.67 -18.54
C GLN A 158 -13.27 -15.50 -17.45
N ILE A 159 -13.55 -15.98 -16.22
CA ILE A 159 -12.60 -15.96 -15.11
C ILE A 159 -11.39 -16.83 -15.45
N ASP A 160 -11.59 -18.04 -15.98
CA ASP A 160 -10.50 -18.95 -16.35
C ASP A 160 -9.59 -18.35 -17.44
N VAL A 161 -10.18 -17.80 -18.50
CA VAL A 161 -9.44 -17.14 -19.59
C VAL A 161 -8.62 -15.96 -19.04
N LEU A 162 -9.22 -15.14 -18.18
CA LEU A 162 -8.56 -13.98 -17.61
C LEU A 162 -7.47 -14.39 -16.62
N SER A 163 -7.68 -15.45 -15.84
CA SER A 163 -6.70 -16.02 -14.93
C SER A 163 -5.45 -16.51 -15.67
N ILE A 164 -5.62 -17.25 -16.77
CA ILE A 164 -4.50 -17.75 -17.59
C ILE A 164 -3.73 -16.57 -18.20
N LYS A 165 -4.45 -15.58 -18.74
CA LYS A 165 -3.84 -14.36 -19.28
C LYS A 165 -2.99 -13.65 -18.22
N LEU A 166 -3.56 -13.40 -17.04
CA LEU A 166 -2.89 -12.71 -15.95
C LEU A 166 -1.68 -13.48 -15.42
N PHE A 167 -1.77 -14.81 -15.35
CA PHE A 167 -0.65 -15.67 -14.96
C PHE A 167 0.53 -15.53 -15.94
N ASN A 168 0.28 -15.67 -17.25
CA ASN A 168 1.32 -15.53 -18.27
C ASN A 168 1.95 -14.13 -18.26
N GLU A 169 1.15 -13.08 -18.04
CA GLU A 169 1.63 -11.71 -17.96
C GLU A 169 2.49 -11.47 -16.71
N ALA A 170 2.14 -12.07 -15.58
CA ALA A 170 2.96 -12.05 -14.38
C ALA A 170 4.31 -12.76 -14.61
N GLU A 171 4.33 -13.94 -15.26
CA GLU A 171 5.57 -14.65 -15.59
C GLU A 171 6.51 -13.81 -16.48
N ILE A 172 5.94 -13.07 -17.44
CA ILE A 172 6.72 -12.14 -18.26
C ILE A 172 7.33 -11.03 -17.39
N LEU A 173 6.54 -10.40 -16.51
CA LEU A 173 7.02 -9.35 -15.62
C LEU A 173 8.07 -9.81 -14.61
N LEU A 174 8.10 -11.10 -14.23
CA LEU A 174 9.15 -11.65 -13.37
C LEU A 174 10.54 -11.53 -13.99
N THR A 175 10.63 -11.48 -15.32
CA THR A 175 11.90 -11.32 -16.05
C THR A 175 12.42 -9.88 -16.04
N ASP A 176 11.60 -8.90 -15.63
CA ASP A 176 12.02 -7.49 -15.52
C ASP A 176 13.19 -7.35 -14.53
N GLY A 177 14.10 -6.40 -14.76
CA GLY A 177 15.24 -6.15 -13.89
C GLY A 177 14.91 -5.41 -12.59
N LYS A 178 13.73 -4.79 -12.49
CA LYS A 178 13.34 -3.91 -11.39
C LYS A 178 12.64 -4.67 -10.24
N PRO A 179 13.13 -4.56 -8.99
CA PRO A 179 12.55 -5.28 -7.85
C PRO A 179 11.06 -4.98 -7.60
N ASN A 180 10.62 -3.75 -7.78
CA ASN A 180 9.22 -3.34 -7.62
C ASN A 180 8.27 -3.98 -8.66
N VAL A 181 8.73 -4.14 -9.90
CA VAL A 181 7.95 -4.84 -10.94
C VAL A 181 7.81 -6.31 -10.60
N ARG A 182 8.89 -6.96 -10.14
CA ARG A 182 8.86 -8.35 -9.66
C ARG A 182 7.95 -8.53 -8.45
N VAL A 183 7.98 -7.60 -7.49
CA VAL A 183 7.06 -7.60 -6.35
C VAL A 183 5.61 -7.56 -6.84
N PHE A 184 5.29 -6.68 -7.78
CA PHE A 184 3.95 -6.62 -8.36
C PHE A 184 3.57 -7.95 -9.01
N ALA A 185 4.43 -8.52 -9.87
CA ALA A 185 4.20 -9.79 -10.54
C ALA A 185 3.95 -10.95 -9.54
N ILE A 186 4.77 -11.06 -8.50
CA ILE A 186 4.58 -12.05 -7.43
C ILE A 186 3.22 -11.83 -6.72
N CYS A 187 2.84 -10.58 -6.48
CA CYS A 187 1.53 -10.28 -5.90
C CYS A 187 0.38 -10.69 -6.82
N VAL A 188 0.52 -10.56 -8.14
CA VAL A 188 -0.48 -11.06 -9.10
C VAL A 188 -0.63 -12.57 -8.95
N GLU A 189 0.46 -13.34 -8.94
CA GLU A 189 0.39 -14.81 -8.75
C GLU A 189 -0.23 -15.20 -7.40
N LEU A 190 0.15 -14.52 -6.32
CA LEU A 190 -0.43 -14.75 -4.99
C LEU A 190 -1.92 -14.40 -4.96
N LEU A 191 -2.35 -13.32 -5.62
CA LEU A 191 -3.75 -12.94 -5.74
C LEU A 191 -4.55 -13.95 -6.55
N LEU A 192 -4.05 -14.36 -7.72
CA LEU A 192 -4.69 -15.40 -8.52
C LEU A 192 -4.90 -16.68 -7.70
N LYS A 193 -3.90 -17.06 -6.91
CA LYS A 193 -4.02 -18.20 -6.00
C LYS A 193 -5.11 -18.01 -4.94
N LEU A 194 -5.22 -16.83 -4.34
CA LEU A 194 -6.23 -16.58 -3.29
C LEU A 194 -7.65 -16.47 -3.87
N LEU A 195 -7.79 -15.85 -5.04
CA LEU A 195 -9.08 -15.53 -5.64
C LEU A 195 -9.65 -16.67 -6.48
N TRP A 196 -8.80 -17.35 -7.25
CA TRP A 196 -9.21 -18.36 -8.22
C TRP A 196 -8.08 -19.38 -8.47
N PRO A 197 -7.76 -20.25 -7.49
CA PRO A 197 -6.54 -21.04 -7.51
C PRO A 197 -6.47 -21.96 -8.75
N PRO A 198 -5.57 -21.69 -9.72
CA PRO A 198 -5.37 -22.64 -10.81
C PRO A 198 -4.70 -23.89 -10.25
N LEU A 199 -4.99 -25.05 -10.84
CA LEU A 199 -4.46 -26.35 -10.41
C LEU A 199 -2.93 -26.35 -10.28
N GLU A 200 -2.25 -25.59 -11.14
CA GLU A 200 -0.79 -25.50 -11.23
C GLU A 200 -0.14 -24.76 -10.05
N LEU A 201 -0.87 -23.86 -9.38
CA LEU A 201 -0.37 -23.04 -8.27
C LEU A 201 -0.68 -23.64 -6.89
N GLN A 202 -1.23 -24.85 -6.79
CA GLN A 202 -1.68 -25.41 -5.50
C GLN A 202 -0.55 -25.93 -4.59
N SER A 203 0.64 -26.23 -5.13
CA SER A 203 1.76 -26.74 -4.33
C SER A 203 2.21 -25.74 -3.25
N GLN A 204 2.31 -26.20 -2.00
CA GLN A 204 2.82 -25.40 -0.87
C GLN A 204 4.26 -24.95 -1.10
N GLU A 205 5.09 -25.78 -1.73
CA GLU A 205 6.48 -25.43 -2.07
C GLU A 205 6.55 -24.23 -3.01
N LYS A 206 5.70 -24.20 -4.05
CA LYS A 206 5.62 -23.06 -4.97
C LYS A 206 5.24 -21.77 -4.24
N ILE A 207 4.28 -21.84 -3.30
CA ILE A 207 3.92 -20.66 -2.49
C ILE A 207 5.08 -20.19 -1.62
N ALA A 208 5.75 -21.13 -0.94
CA ALA A 208 6.87 -20.81 -0.07
C ALA A 208 7.98 -20.10 -0.87
N ASN A 209 8.24 -20.56 -2.10
CA ASN A 209 9.17 -19.92 -3.02
C ASN A 209 8.71 -18.52 -3.45
N LEU A 210 7.43 -18.34 -3.81
CA LEU A 210 6.87 -17.02 -4.15
C LEU A 210 7.02 -16.03 -3.00
N VAL A 211 6.66 -16.43 -1.77
CA VAL A 211 6.76 -15.54 -0.59
C VAL A 211 8.23 -15.27 -0.22
N SER A 212 9.13 -16.24 -0.41
CA SER A 212 10.56 -16.02 -0.25
C SER A 212 11.12 -15.02 -1.27
N ASN A 213 10.70 -15.13 -2.53
CA ASN A 213 11.05 -14.18 -3.59
C ASN A 213 10.45 -12.80 -3.31
N LEU A 214 9.23 -12.72 -2.80
CA LEU A 214 8.59 -11.47 -2.39
C LEU A 214 9.43 -10.77 -1.33
N LYS A 215 9.80 -11.46 -0.24
CA LYS A 215 10.70 -10.94 0.80
C LYS A 215 12.00 -10.42 0.19
N THR A 216 12.63 -11.21 -0.67
CA THR A 216 13.92 -10.88 -1.29
C THR A 216 13.83 -9.60 -2.12
N ASN A 217 12.84 -9.49 -3.01
CA ASN A 217 12.67 -8.30 -3.85
C ASN A 217 12.22 -7.08 -3.04
N MET A 218 11.36 -7.26 -2.03
CA MET A 218 10.94 -6.18 -1.13
C MET A 218 12.10 -5.56 -0.32
N ASN A 219 13.15 -6.34 -0.05
CA ASN A 219 14.35 -5.87 0.63
C ASN A 219 15.36 -5.19 -0.32
N GLN A 220 15.19 -5.35 -1.63
CA GLN A 220 16.05 -4.71 -2.65
C GLN A 220 15.52 -3.35 -3.12
N ILE A 221 14.30 -2.96 -2.72
CA ILE A 221 13.72 -1.68 -3.10
C ILE A 221 14.46 -0.54 -2.37
N PRO A 222 15.09 0.40 -3.11
CA PRO A 222 16.00 1.39 -2.52
C PRO A 222 15.29 2.51 -1.75
N PHE A 223 13.98 2.69 -1.95
CA PHE A 223 13.24 3.80 -1.40
C PHE A 223 11.94 3.35 -0.71
N LYS A 224 11.83 3.63 0.59
CA LYS A 224 10.63 3.39 1.40
C LYS A 224 10.27 4.66 2.18
N PRO A 225 9.51 5.60 1.60
CA PRO A 225 9.12 6.82 2.30
C PRO A 225 8.20 6.49 3.47
N CYS A 226 8.61 6.78 4.71
CA CYS A 226 7.87 6.42 5.94
C CYS A 226 7.64 4.89 6.07
N GLY A 227 8.72 4.13 6.26
CA GLY A 227 8.72 2.66 6.36
C GLY A 227 7.60 2.09 7.25
N ILE A 228 7.44 2.59 8.48
CA ILE A 228 6.40 2.12 9.42
C ILE A 228 4.98 2.23 8.83
N TYR A 229 4.63 3.37 8.24
CA TYR A 229 3.30 3.54 7.67
C TYR A 229 3.15 2.70 6.40
N ASN A 230 4.18 2.72 5.54
CA ASN A 230 4.17 1.99 4.29
C ASN A 230 4.06 0.50 4.51
N ASP A 231 4.79 -0.06 5.47
CA ASP A 231 4.81 -1.48 5.75
C ASP A 231 3.48 -1.94 6.34
N PHE A 232 2.86 -1.15 7.22
CA PHE A 232 1.55 -1.46 7.80
C PHE A 232 0.44 -1.51 6.74
N THR A 233 0.49 -0.58 5.80
CA THR A 233 -0.52 -0.44 4.74
C THR A 233 -0.06 -1.07 3.42
N SER A 234 0.86 -2.04 3.47
CA SER A 234 1.44 -2.72 2.31
C SER A 234 0.66 -4.00 2.00
N CYS A 235 -0.17 -3.96 0.97
CA CYS A 235 -0.81 -5.16 0.44
C CYS A 235 0.18 -6.26 0.02
N PRO A 236 1.34 -5.97 -0.59
CA PRO A 236 2.35 -7.01 -0.84
C PRO A 236 2.74 -7.79 0.43
N ILE A 237 3.06 -7.09 1.52
CA ILE A 237 3.45 -7.75 2.78
C ILE A 237 2.28 -8.53 3.37
N MET A 238 1.07 -7.95 3.35
CA MET A 238 -0.15 -8.65 3.78
C MET A 238 -0.38 -9.93 2.96
N LEU A 239 -0.28 -9.88 1.64
CA LEU A 239 -0.44 -11.05 0.77
C LEU A 239 0.60 -12.12 1.06
N GLY A 240 1.86 -11.74 1.30
CA GLY A 240 2.89 -12.70 1.71
C GLY A 240 2.57 -13.37 3.05
N ALA A 241 1.98 -12.64 4.00
CA ALA A 241 1.59 -13.17 5.31
C ALA A 241 0.33 -14.07 5.24
N VAL A 242 -0.67 -13.68 4.45
CA VAL A 242 -1.91 -14.43 4.24
C VAL A 242 -1.65 -15.72 3.45
N SER A 243 -0.98 -15.61 2.29
CA SER A 243 -0.78 -16.74 1.39
C SER A 243 0.36 -17.67 1.84
N GLY A 244 1.31 -17.17 2.62
CA GLY A 244 2.52 -17.91 2.98
C GLY A 244 2.24 -19.21 3.74
N VAL A 245 3.07 -20.22 3.48
CA VAL A 245 3.04 -21.47 4.23
C VAL A 245 3.44 -21.20 5.69
N LYS A 246 2.67 -21.74 6.64
CA LYS A 246 2.93 -21.61 8.08
C LYS A 246 4.36 -22.04 8.42
N ASP A 247 4.93 -21.37 9.41
CA ASP A 247 6.27 -21.65 9.95
C ASP A 247 7.44 -21.51 8.97
N THR A 248 7.21 -20.93 7.78
CA THR A 248 8.29 -20.56 6.88
C THR A 248 8.94 -19.23 7.29
N PRO A 249 10.28 -19.09 7.16
CA PRO A 249 10.97 -17.84 7.49
C PRO A 249 10.50 -16.62 6.68
N ALA A 250 10.01 -16.85 5.45
CA ALA A 250 9.52 -15.79 4.59
C ALA A 250 8.16 -15.26 5.05
N ARG A 251 7.21 -16.14 5.40
CA ARG A 251 5.92 -15.75 5.99
C ARG A 251 6.13 -15.06 7.34
N GLN A 252 6.98 -15.60 8.21
CA GLN A 252 7.30 -15.00 9.50
C GLN A 252 7.86 -13.59 9.34
N TRP A 253 8.72 -13.36 8.34
CA TRP A 253 9.19 -12.01 8.02
C TRP A 253 8.04 -11.06 7.66
N CYS A 254 7.07 -11.50 6.84
CA CYS A 254 5.90 -10.67 6.52
C CYS A 254 5.08 -10.33 7.78
N VAL A 255 4.77 -11.33 8.60
CA VAL A 255 4.01 -11.15 9.85
C VAL A 255 4.74 -10.22 10.82
N ASN A 256 6.04 -10.43 11.04
CA ASN A 256 6.84 -9.62 11.95
C ASN A 256 6.97 -8.18 11.44
N THR A 257 7.11 -7.99 10.13
CA THR A 257 7.12 -6.65 9.52
C THR A 257 5.82 -5.90 9.81
N LEU A 258 4.66 -6.56 9.68
CA LEU A 258 3.36 -5.98 10.02
C LEU A 258 3.22 -5.69 11.52
N LYS A 259 3.75 -6.57 12.40
CA LYS A 259 3.76 -6.35 13.86
C LYS A 259 4.56 -5.12 14.24
N THR A 260 5.79 -5.00 13.73
CA THR A 260 6.65 -3.84 13.97
C THR A 260 6.00 -2.56 13.46
N ALA A 261 5.39 -2.62 12.28
CA ALA A 261 4.68 -1.48 11.70
C ALA A 261 3.44 -1.08 12.51
N LEU A 262 2.64 -2.04 12.97
CA LEU A 262 1.49 -1.81 13.84
C LEU A 262 1.91 -1.17 15.17
N ALA A 263 2.97 -1.69 15.81
CA ALA A 263 3.52 -1.12 17.03
C ALA A 263 3.95 0.33 16.83
N GLY A 264 4.70 0.60 15.75
CA GLY A 264 5.13 1.95 15.40
C GLY A 264 3.98 2.92 15.13
N ILE A 265 2.86 2.45 14.58
CA ILE A 265 1.65 3.25 14.37
C ILE A 265 0.92 3.52 15.68
N ARG A 266 0.78 2.52 16.56
CA ARG A 266 0.18 2.69 17.90
C ARG A 266 0.97 3.68 18.76
N LEU A 267 2.30 3.59 18.73
CA LEU A 267 3.18 4.55 19.42
C LEU A 267 3.00 5.99 18.94
N ARG A 268 2.48 6.19 17.72
CA ARG A 268 2.15 7.50 17.15
C ARG A 268 0.71 7.93 17.40
N GLY A 269 -0.01 7.26 18.29
CA GLY A 269 -1.33 7.66 18.76
C GLY A 269 -2.50 7.13 17.94
N TRP A 270 -2.27 6.18 17.03
CA TRP A 270 -3.37 5.51 16.33
C TRP A 270 -3.93 4.39 17.22
N GLY A 271 -5.11 4.61 17.81
CA GLY A 271 -5.73 3.65 18.72
C GLY A 271 -6.16 2.35 18.03
N GLU A 272 -6.86 2.45 16.90
CA GLU A 272 -7.47 1.30 16.21
C GLU A 272 -7.06 1.19 14.72
N PRO A 273 -5.76 1.07 14.42
CA PRO A 273 -5.27 1.09 13.03
C PRO A 273 -5.76 -0.12 12.21
N LEU A 274 -5.96 -1.29 12.83
CA LEU A 274 -6.48 -2.48 12.14
C LEU A 274 -7.95 -2.32 11.75
N THR A 275 -8.77 -1.73 12.61
CA THR A 275 -10.19 -1.42 12.33
C THR A 275 -10.32 -0.50 11.10
N ILE A 276 -9.39 0.46 10.95
CA ILE A 276 -9.35 1.34 9.77
C ILE A 276 -9.07 0.51 8.52
N LEU A 277 -8.08 -0.38 8.53
CA LEU A 277 -7.74 -1.21 7.37
C LEU A 277 -8.86 -2.19 6.98
N GLU A 278 -9.48 -2.84 7.95
CA GLU A 278 -10.59 -3.76 7.70
C GLU A 278 -11.78 -3.06 7.03
N LYS A 279 -12.02 -1.78 7.33
CA LYS A 279 -13.09 -1.01 6.69
C LYS A 279 -12.89 -0.85 5.19
N TRP A 280 -11.65 -0.83 4.72
CA TRP A 280 -11.30 -0.69 3.30
C TRP A 280 -11.37 -2.01 2.53
N LEU A 281 -11.30 -3.15 3.23
CA LEU A 281 -11.22 -4.48 2.65
C LEU A 281 -12.56 -5.14 2.28
N LYS A 282 -13.69 -4.45 2.41
CA LYS A 282 -15.06 -5.03 2.41
C LYS A 282 -15.58 -5.64 1.09
N LYS A 283 -14.73 -6.13 0.17
CA LYS A 283 -15.19 -6.84 -1.03
C LYS A 283 -15.39 -8.33 -0.75
N GLU A 284 -16.45 -8.92 -1.30
CA GLU A 284 -16.82 -10.32 -1.05
C GLU A 284 -15.86 -11.34 -1.67
N SER A 285 -15.19 -11.00 -2.78
CA SER A 285 -14.18 -11.83 -3.45
C SER A 285 -12.91 -12.09 -2.63
N MET A 286 -12.63 -11.28 -1.60
CA MET A 286 -11.43 -11.47 -0.79
C MET A 286 -11.66 -12.51 0.31
N PRO A 287 -10.67 -13.37 0.62
CA PRO A 287 -10.75 -14.31 1.74
C PRO A 287 -10.65 -13.55 3.08
N MET A 288 -11.74 -12.89 3.47
CA MET A 288 -11.80 -12.04 4.66
C MET A 288 -11.55 -12.81 5.95
N GLU A 289 -11.81 -14.11 5.98
CA GLU A 289 -11.49 -14.96 7.12
C GLU A 289 -9.97 -15.09 7.33
N ASP A 290 -9.21 -15.30 6.25
CA ASP A 290 -7.75 -15.40 6.32
C ASP A 290 -7.13 -14.06 6.74
N ILE A 291 -7.65 -12.95 6.19
CA ILE A 291 -7.19 -11.61 6.55
C ILE A 291 -7.50 -11.28 8.02
N ARG A 292 -8.70 -11.59 8.51
CA ARG A 292 -9.05 -11.43 9.95
C ARG A 292 -8.19 -12.33 10.83
N GLY A 293 -7.89 -13.54 10.37
CA GLY A 293 -6.96 -14.46 11.03
C GLY A 293 -5.56 -13.84 11.18
N LEU A 294 -5.05 -13.24 10.09
CA LEU A 294 -3.79 -12.50 10.12
C LEU A 294 -3.83 -11.31 11.09
N TRP A 295 -4.91 -10.52 11.12
CA TRP A 295 -4.99 -9.37 12.03
C TRP A 295 -4.99 -9.77 13.49
N LYS A 296 -5.61 -10.90 13.85
CA LYS A 296 -5.47 -11.48 15.19
C LYS A 296 -4.02 -11.87 15.47
N GLU A 297 -3.38 -12.62 14.57
CA GLU A 297 -1.97 -13.02 14.72
C GLU A 297 -1.01 -11.83 14.87
N VAL A 298 -1.26 -10.74 14.13
CA VAL A 298 -0.49 -9.50 14.20
C VAL A 298 -0.79 -8.72 15.49
N ALA A 299 -2.03 -8.72 15.97
CA ALA A 299 -2.42 -8.03 17.21
C ALA A 299 -1.96 -8.75 18.49
N ASP A 300 -1.93 -10.08 18.49
CA ASP A 300 -1.66 -10.94 19.65
C ASP A 300 -0.16 -11.15 19.93
N GLY A 301 0.73 -10.61 19.10
CA GLY A 301 2.18 -10.82 19.22
C GLY A 301 2.90 -9.82 20.11
N GLU A 302 3.80 -10.32 20.96
CA GLU A 302 4.85 -9.49 21.56
C GLU A 302 5.73 -8.90 20.45
N VAL A 303 5.96 -7.59 20.51
CA VAL A 303 6.86 -6.87 19.61
C VAL A 303 8.29 -7.15 20.09
N PRO A 304 9.24 -7.57 19.22
CA PRO A 304 10.64 -7.65 19.61
C PRO A 304 11.11 -6.29 20.11
N LEU A 305 11.56 -6.23 21.37
CA LEU A 305 11.92 -4.99 22.06
C LEU A 305 13.08 -4.25 21.39
N GLU A 306 12.77 -3.00 21.04
CA GLU A 306 13.55 -1.75 21.14
C GLU A 306 14.87 -1.51 20.36
N ASP A 307 15.64 -2.49 19.91
CA ASP A 307 16.93 -2.16 19.24
C ASP A 307 16.79 -1.78 17.74
N GLU A 308 15.72 -2.18 17.03
CA GLU A 308 15.50 -1.79 15.62
C GLU A 308 14.71 -0.48 15.45
N LEU A 309 13.83 -0.12 16.39
CA LEU A 309 12.97 1.06 16.26
C LEU A 309 13.74 2.38 16.45
N ALA A 310 14.81 2.37 17.25
CA ALA A 310 15.66 3.55 17.48
C ALA A 310 16.47 3.96 16.23
N GLY A 311 16.75 3.03 15.30
CA GLY A 311 17.49 3.30 14.08
C GLY A 311 16.64 3.70 12.86
N MET A 312 15.33 3.38 12.86
CA MET A 312 14.49 3.46 11.67
C MET A 312 13.74 4.78 11.49
N CYS A 313 13.77 5.69 12.46
CA CYS A 313 13.04 6.95 12.39
C CYS A 313 13.82 8.12 13.01
N VAL A 314 14.96 8.48 12.42
CA VAL A 314 15.32 9.91 12.41
C VAL A 314 14.58 10.53 11.24
N SER A 315 13.35 11.00 11.49
CA SER A 315 12.70 11.91 10.54
C SER A 315 13.64 13.09 10.32
N PRO A 316 13.87 13.57 9.09
CA PRO A 316 14.57 14.85 8.89
C PRO A 316 13.84 16.01 9.59
N PHE A 317 12.60 15.80 10.04
CA PHE A 317 11.80 16.77 10.79
C PHE A 317 11.89 16.63 12.32
N SER A 318 12.53 15.58 12.88
CA SER A 318 12.65 15.42 14.35
C SER A 318 13.51 16.51 15.03
N ARG A 319 14.20 17.34 14.24
CA ARG A 319 14.96 18.50 14.73
C ARG A 319 14.21 19.83 14.62
N LEU A 320 12.97 19.81 14.12
CA LEU A 320 12.13 21.01 14.02
C LEU A 320 11.07 20.94 15.11
N SER A 321 11.42 21.45 16.29
CA SER A 321 10.42 21.78 17.30
C SER A 321 9.44 22.79 16.72
N PRO A 322 8.12 22.65 16.92
CA PRO A 322 7.19 23.73 16.59
C PRO A 322 7.61 24.98 17.38
N PRO A 323 7.57 26.18 16.78
CA PRO A 323 7.78 27.40 17.53
C PRO A 323 6.67 27.51 18.58
N THR A 324 7.06 27.76 19.83
CA THR A 324 6.19 28.09 20.95
C THR A 324 5.38 29.36 20.69
#